data_AF-A0A9D0H112-F1
#
_entry.id   AF-A0A9D0H112-F1
#
_cell.length_a   1.000
_cell.length_b   1.000
_cell.length_c   1.000
_cell.angle_alpha   90.00
_cell.angle_beta   90.00
_cell.angle_gamma   90.00
#
_symmetry.space_group_name_H-M   'P 1'
#
loop_
_entity.id
_entity.type
_entity.pdbx_description
1 polymer ?
#
loop_
_entity_poly.entity_id
_entity_poly.type
_entity_poly.pdbx_seq_one_letter_code
_entity_poly.pdbx_strand_id
1 'polypeptide(L)'
;MNTRVFIGELLQDLPLWIALIMSLYPDLQNEYLFYISLGIGAGATAFLFKEMKNGNYSFETLFNKPSEAVPFLIYSFLLLIILIVLTFQDRLYMGSVVWIYII
;
A
#
# COMPACT_ATOMS: atom_id res chain seq x y z
N MET A 1 -2.98 9.45 16.54
CA MET A 1 -2.83 9.69 15.10
C MET A 1 -4.01 10.51 14.61
N ASN A 2 -3.80 11.52 13.77
CA ASN A 2 -4.90 12.27 13.17
C ASN A 2 -5.70 11.31 12.26
N THR A 3 -7.02 11.23 12.40
CA THR A 3 -7.89 10.33 11.60
C THR A 3 -7.64 10.47 10.10
N ARG A 4 -7.27 11.66 9.63
CA ARG A 4 -6.95 11.92 8.21
C ARG A 4 -5.68 11.20 7.74
N VAL A 5 -4.65 11.14 8.60
CA VAL A 5 -3.38 10.45 8.32
C VAL A 5 -3.61 8.94 8.25
N PHE A 6 -4.37 8.39 9.20
CA PHE A 6 -4.75 6.97 9.19
C PHE A 6 -5.52 6.57 7.93
N ILE A 7 -6.49 7.39 7.51
CA ILE A 7 -7.20 7.16 6.24
C ILE A 7 -6.22 7.23 5.06
N GLY A 8 -5.26 8.16 5.08
CA GLY A 8 -4.20 8.24 4.08
C GLY A 8 -3.39 6.95 3.99
N GLU A 9 -2.96 6.40 5.13
CA GLU A 9 -2.21 5.12 5.17
C GLU A 9 -3.05 3.96 4.60
N LEU A 10 -4.34 3.87 4.94
CA LEU A 10 -5.22 2.84 4.37
C LEU A 10 -5.41 2.99 2.85
N LEU A 11 -5.56 4.23 2.37
CA LEU A 11 -5.74 4.50 0.95
C LEU A 11 -4.45 4.29 0.15
N GLN A 12 -3.29 4.53 0.75
CA GLN A 12 -1.98 4.22 0.15
C GLN A 12 -1.81 2.72 -0.13
N ASP A 13 -2.36 1.85 0.72
CA ASP A 13 -2.24 0.40 0.50
C ASP A 13 -3.24 -0.16 -0.51
N LEU A 14 -4.25 0.63 -0.91
CA LEU A 14 -5.34 0.19 -1.78
C LEU A 14 -4.85 -0.51 -3.07
N PRO A 15 -3.84 0.00 -3.81
CA PRO A 15 -3.39 -0.66 -5.04
C PRO A 15 -2.83 -2.06 -4.80
N LEU A 16 -2.13 -2.26 -3.69
CA LEU A 16 -1.53 -3.54 -3.33
C LEU A 16 -2.61 -4.58 -3.01
N TRP A 17 -3.65 -4.18 -2.27
CA TRP A 17 -4.79 -5.04 -1.99
C TRP A 17 -5.57 -5.42 -3.25
N ILE A 18 -5.83 -4.45 -4.14
CA ILE A 18 -6.49 -4.71 -5.41
C ILE A 18 -5.65 -5.67 -6.27
N ALA A 19 -4.34 -5.45 -6.37
CA ALA A 19 -3.45 -6.36 -7.09
C ALA A 19 -3.51 -7.77 -6.51
N LEU A 20 -3.48 -7.92 -5.19
CA LEU A 20 -3.54 -9.21 -4.52
C LEU A 20 -4.86 -9.94 -4.79
N ILE A 21 -6.00 -9.25 -4.67
CA ILE A 21 -7.32 -9.82 -4.98
C ILE A 21 -7.38 -10.26 -6.45
N MET A 22 -6.96 -9.41 -7.39
CA MET A 22 -6.96 -9.71 -8.82
C MET A 22 -5.96 -10.81 -9.22
N SER A 23 -4.92 -11.03 -8.41
CA SER A 23 -3.97 -12.13 -8.58
C SER A 23 -4.55 -13.47 -8.10
N LEU A 24 -5.35 -13.46 -7.05
CA LEU A 24 -5.99 -14.65 -6.49
C LEU A 24 -7.28 -15.04 -7.23
N TYR A 25 -8.00 -14.06 -7.77
CA TYR A 25 -9.29 -14.21 -8.45
C TYR A 25 -9.24 -13.58 -9.85
N PRO A 26 -8.74 -14.32 -10.87
CA PRO A 26 -8.56 -13.81 -12.22
C PRO A 26 -9.86 -13.32 -12.89
N ASP A 27 -11.00 -13.87 -12.48
CA ASP A 27 -12.35 -13.49 -12.92
C ASP A 27 -12.75 -12.07 -12.48
N LEU A 28 -12.07 -11.49 -11.49
CA LEU A 28 -12.28 -10.13 -11.00
C LEU A 28 -11.29 -9.11 -11.59
N GLN A 29 -10.42 -9.52 -12.51
CA GLN A 29 -9.42 -8.63 -13.11
C GLN A 29 -10.08 -7.48 -13.88
N ASN A 30 -9.70 -6.25 -13.53
CA ASN A 30 -10.21 -5.05 -14.16
C ASN A 30 -9.16 -3.94 -14.12
N GLU A 31 -8.64 -3.60 -15.30
CA GLU A 31 -7.56 -2.63 -15.47
C GLU A 31 -7.95 -1.23 -15.03
N TYR A 32 -9.19 -0.80 -15.32
CA TYR A 32 -9.67 0.51 -14.89
C TYR A 32 -9.76 0.60 -13.37
N LEU A 33 -10.26 -0.45 -12.72
CA LEU A 33 -10.36 -0.48 -11.26
C LEU A 33 -8.97 -0.45 -10.60
N PHE A 34 -7.99 -1.13 -11.20
CA PHE A 34 -6.61 -1.08 -10.76
C PHE A 34 -5.95 0.31 -10.97
N TYR A 35 -6.15 0.95 -12.12
CA TYR A 35 -5.61 2.31 -12.33
C TYR A 35 -6.28 3.36 -11.45
N ILE A 36 -7.58 3.23 -11.18
CA ILE A 36 -8.28 4.09 -10.22
C ILE A 36 -7.68 3.90 -8.82
N SER A 37 -7.44 2.66 -8.39
CA SER A 37 -6.83 2.42 -7.09
C SER A 37 -5.42 3.01 -7.01
N LEU A 38 -4.61 2.87 -8.07
CA LEU A 38 -3.28 3.51 -8.18
C LEU A 38 -3.35 5.03 -8.01
N GLY A 39 -4.31 5.70 -8.67
CA GLY A 39 -4.51 7.13 -8.52
C GLY A 39 -4.85 7.54 -7.08
N ILE A 40 -5.70 6.75 -6.41
CA ILE A 40 -6.04 6.96 -5.00
C ILE A 40 -4.81 6.78 -4.11
N GLY A 41 -4.05 5.70 -4.31
CA GLY A 41 -2.84 5.39 -3.55
C GLY A 41 -1.77 6.46 -3.71
N ALA A 42 -1.45 6.86 -4.94
CA ALA A 42 -0.49 7.93 -5.22
C ALA A 42 -0.92 9.27 -4.61
N GLY A 43 -2.22 9.60 -4.67
CA GLY A 43 -2.78 10.80 -4.03
C GLY A 43 -2.64 10.75 -2.51
N ALA A 44 -2.89 9.60 -1.90
CA ALA A 44 -2.72 9.39 -0.47
C ALA A 44 -1.25 9.50 -0.04
N THR A 45 -0.32 8.94 -0.83
CA THR A 45 1.12 9.10 -0.63
C THR A 45 1.52 10.58 -0.68
N ALA A 46 1.08 11.33 -1.69
CA ALA A 46 1.36 12.77 -1.79
C ALA A 46 0.80 13.56 -0.59
N PHE A 47 -0.39 13.19 -0.10
CA PHE A 47 -0.97 13.77 1.11
C PHE A 47 -0.12 13.46 2.35
N LEU A 48 0.29 12.21 2.56
CA LEU A 48 1.14 11.83 3.68
C LEU A 48 2.48 12.56 3.65
N PHE A 49 3.15 12.63 2.49
CA PHE A 49 4.37 13.41 2.32
C PHE A 49 4.20 14.88 2.68
N LYS A 50 3.07 15.49 2.31
CA LYS A 50 2.74 16.86 2.71
C LYS A 50 2.60 17.00 4.23
N GLU A 51 1.88 16.08 4.88
CA GLU A 51 1.74 16.09 6.34
C GLU A 51 3.07 15.85 7.06
N MET A 52 3.96 15.03 6.49
CA MET A 52 5.34 14.87 6.97
C MET A 52 6.13 16.17 6.89
N LYS A 53 6.09 16.83 5.75
CA LYS A 53 6.79 18.11 5.52
C LYS A 53 6.29 19.21 6.47
N ASN A 54 5.02 19.17 6.84
CA ASN A 54 4.41 20.12 7.77
C ASN A 54 4.67 19.78 9.25
N GLY A 55 5.33 18.65 9.55
CA GLY A 55 5.57 18.20 10.92
C GLY A 55 4.34 17.64 11.65
N ASN A 56 3.22 17.46 10.94
CA ASN A 56 1.98 16.90 11.49
C ASN A 56 2.00 15.37 11.56
N TYR A 57 2.97 14.76 10.87
CA TYR A 57 3.22 13.33 10.82
C TYR A 57 4.73 13.12 10.75
N SER A 58 5.27 12.10 11.41
CA SER A 58 6.69 11.74 11.26
C SER A 58 6.87 10.24 11.33
N PHE A 59 7.92 9.72 10.67
CA PHE A 59 8.31 8.32 10.86
C PHE A 59 8.61 8.00 12.34
N GLU A 60 9.08 8.97 13.11
CA GLU A 60 9.28 8.81 14.56
C GLU A 60 7.96 8.63 15.32
N THR A 61 6.85 9.23 14.87
CA THR A 61 5.54 8.98 15.50
C THR A 61 5.05 7.54 15.38
N LEU A 62 5.49 6.79 14.37
CA LEU A 62 5.28 5.33 14.31
C LEU A 62 6.06 4.63 15.43
N PHE A 63 7.34 4.94 15.61
CA PHE A 63 8.17 4.31 16.63
C PHE A 63 7.92 4.80 18.06
N ASN A 64 7.30 5.97 18.23
CA ASN A 64 6.87 6.49 19.53
C ASN A 64 5.74 5.65 20.15
N LYS A 65 5.08 4.80 19.35
CA LYS A 65 4.17 3.76 19.81
C LYS A 65 4.57 2.39 19.25
N PRO A 66 5.54 1.72 19.90
CA PRO A 66 6.02 0.42 19.44
C PRO A 66 4.91 -0.63 19.27
N SER A 67 3.85 -0.53 20.08
CA SER A 67 2.66 -1.41 20.00
C SER A 67 1.88 -1.30 18.68
N GLU A 68 1.99 -0.18 17.96
CA GLU A 68 1.31 0.07 16.68
C GLU A 68 2.27 -0.12 15.49
N ALA A 69 3.53 0.33 15.61
CA ALA A 69 4.51 0.20 14.53
C ALA A 69 4.96 -1.25 14.27
N VAL A 70 5.14 -2.06 15.31
CA VAL A 70 5.62 -3.45 15.12
C VAL A 70 4.59 -4.30 14.33
N PRO A 71 3.28 -4.29 14.67
CA PRO A 71 2.28 -4.97 13.86
C PRO A 71 2.23 -4.49 12.41
N PHE A 72 2.34 -3.18 12.18
CA PHE A 72 2.36 -2.61 10.83
C PHE A 72 3.57 -3.13 10.03
N LEU A 73 4.76 -3.12 10.63
CA LEU A 73 5.99 -3.62 9.99
C LEU A 73 5.88 -5.11 9.62
N ILE A 74 5.33 -5.93 10.52
CA ILE A 74 5.07 -7.35 10.27
C ILE A 74 4.10 -7.52 9.11
N TYR A 75 2.99 -6.77 9.13
CA TYR A 75 1.99 -6.79 8.06
C TYR A 75 2.61 -6.42 6.71
N SER A 76 3.34 -5.31 6.62
CA SER A 76 3.95 -4.85 5.36
C SER A 76 5.00 -5.84 4.85
N PHE A 77 5.76 -6.45 5.75
CA PHE A 77 6.73 -7.48 5.38
C PHE A 77 6.06 -8.75 4.85
N LEU A 78 4.96 -9.20 5.49
CA LEU A 78 4.18 -10.34 5.00
C LEU A 78 3.54 -10.05 3.64
N LEU A 79 3.00 -8.85 3.45
CA LEU A 79 2.44 -8.42 2.17
C LEU A 79 3.51 -8.46 1.08
N LEU A 80 4.71 -7.94 1.35
CA LEU A 80 5.83 -7.98 0.42
C LEU A 80 6.22 -9.41 0.04
N ILE A 81 6.30 -10.33 1.01
CA ILE A 81 6.58 -11.76 0.73
C ILE A 81 5.51 -12.33 -0.20
N ILE A 82 4.23 -12.07 0.05
CA ILE A 82 3.14 -12.59 -0.78
C ILE A 82 3.26 -12.07 -2.22
N LEU A 83 3.53 -10.77 -2.40
CA LEU A 83 3.70 -10.17 -3.73
C LEU A 83 4.90 -10.77 -4.47
N ILE A 84 6.01 -11.04 -3.77
CA ILE A 84 7.19 -11.73 -4.33
C ILE A 84 6.81 -13.15 -4.77
N VAL A 85 6.14 -13.92 -3.92
CA VAL A 85 5.71 -15.29 -4.25
C VAL A 85 4.78 -15.30 -5.47
N LEU A 86 3.80 -14.40 -5.52
CA LEU A 86 2.90 -14.26 -6.67
C LEU A 86 3.64 -13.84 -7.94
N THR A 87 4.68 -13.02 -7.82
CA THR A 87 5.55 -12.64 -8.96
C THR A 87 6.27 -13.87 -9.50
N PHE A 88 6.91 -14.67 -8.65
CA PHE A 88 7.62 -15.89 -9.08
C PHE A 88 6.72 -17.00 -9.62
N GLN A 89 5.43 -16.94 -9.33
CA GLN A 89 4.43 -17.86 -9.87
C GLN A 89 3.79 -17.35 -11.17
N ASP A 90 4.21 -16.19 -11.69
CA ASP A 90 3.59 -15.50 -12.83
C ASP A 90 2.09 -15.22 -12.63
N ARG A 91 1.68 -15.00 -11.37
CA ARG A 91 0.28 -14.75 -10.97
C ARG A 91 0.01 -13.33 -10.51
N LEU A 92 1.04 -12.53 -10.27
CA LEU A 92 0.88 -11.16 -9.82
C LEU A 92 0.27 -10.30 -10.94
N TYR A 93 -0.95 -9.82 -10.69
CA TYR A 93 -1.66 -8.94 -11.61
C TYR A 93 -0.88 -7.64 -11.83
N MET A 94 -0.60 -7.31 -13.10
CA MET A 94 0.16 -6.12 -13.51
C MET A 94 1.47 -5.94 -12.73
N GLY A 95 2.22 -7.04 -12.53
CA GLY A 95 3.38 -7.08 -11.66
C GLY A 95 4.36 -5.92 -11.85
N SER A 96 4.74 -5.56 -13.09
CA SER A 96 5.64 -4.43 -13.34
C SER A 96 5.10 -3.10 -12.80
N VAL A 97 3.79 -2.85 -12.94
CA VAL A 97 3.15 -1.61 -12.47
C VAL A 97 3.06 -1.61 -10.93
N VAL A 98 2.72 -2.75 -10.33
CA VAL A 98 2.70 -2.93 -8.87
C VAL A 98 4.09 -2.67 -8.28
N TRP A 99 5.14 -3.22 -8.89
CA TRP A 99 6.51 -3.02 -8.43
C TRP A 99 6.97 -1.56 -8.58
N ILE A 100 6.61 -0.88 -9.67
CA ILE A 100 6.87 0.57 -9.83
C ILE A 100 6.15 1.37 -8.74
N TYR A 101 4.94 0.97 -8.33
CA TYR A 101 4.19 1.64 -7.28
C TYR A 101 4.79 1.46 -5.88
N ILE A 102 5.38 0.28 -5.60
CA ILE A 102 6.00 -0.03 -4.31
C ILE A 102 7.31 0.75 -4.09
N ILE A 103 8.08 0.96 -5.17
CA ILE A 103 9.37 1.68 -5.17
C ILE A 103 9.14 3.16 -4.91
#